data_AF-A0A1G0NBK2-F1
#
_entry.id   AF-A0A1G0NBK2-F1
#
_cell.length_a   1.000
_cell.length_b   1.000
_cell.length_c   1.000
_cell.angle_alpha   90.00
_cell.angle_beta   90.00
_cell.angle_gamma   90.00
#
_symmetry.space_group_name_H-M   'P 1'
#
loop_
_entity.id
_entity.type
_entity.pdbx_description
1 polymer ?
#
loop_
_entity_poly.entity_id
_entity_poly.type
_entity_poly.pdbx_seq_one_letter_code
_entity_poly.pdbx_strand_id
1 'polypeptide(L)'
;MPETQPSLLRPGTRFRIGDIGVLLAGTACIAGLTLWSWGGSQGDTAVIRAAGQIVETTTLTRAKTFSINGPLGITQVEIQPGRARVAADPSPRQFCVKQGWLTQSGQTALCLPNQVSLEIRGRAAAYDTLGY
;
A
#
# COMPACT_ATOMS: atom_id res chain seq x y z
N MET A 1 18.15 -63.04 -18.50
CA MET A 1 17.10 -62.75 -17.48
C MET A 1 17.65 -61.67 -16.56
N PRO A 2 16.79 -60.75 -16.06
CA PRO A 2 17.21 -59.55 -15.30
C PRO A 2 17.61 -59.95 -13.86
N GLU A 3 18.37 -59.21 -13.05
CA GLU A 3 18.20 -57.85 -12.50
C GLU A 3 19.53 -57.39 -11.85
N THR A 4 19.81 -56.14 -11.44
CA THR A 4 19.26 -54.79 -11.71
C THR A 4 20.31 -53.76 -11.27
N GLN A 5 20.34 -52.57 -11.89
CA GLN A 5 21.33 -51.51 -11.61
C GLN A 5 20.90 -50.62 -10.41
N PRO A 6 21.82 -50.16 -9.54
CA PRO A 6 21.46 -49.45 -8.32
C PRO A 6 21.07 -47.99 -8.58
N SER A 7 19.98 -47.53 -7.96
CA SER A 7 19.68 -46.10 -7.85
C SER A 7 18.75 -45.80 -6.68
N LEU A 8 18.67 -44.50 -6.36
CA LEU A 8 17.69 -43.82 -5.51
C LEU A 8 17.89 -43.81 -3.98
N LEU A 9 18.06 -42.56 -3.51
CA LEU A 9 17.68 -42.02 -2.19
C LEU A 9 18.65 -42.23 -1.01
N ARG A 10 19.75 -41.47 -1.04
CA ARG A 10 20.20 -40.71 0.14
C ARG A 10 19.95 -39.22 -0.12
N PRO A 11 19.11 -38.57 0.70
CA PRO A 11 19.64 -37.54 1.57
C PRO A 11 19.05 -37.68 2.98
N GLY A 12 19.73 -38.45 3.83
CA GLY A 12 19.51 -38.38 5.27
C GLY A 12 20.12 -37.10 5.81
N THR A 13 19.45 -35.96 5.65
CA THR A 13 19.86 -34.68 6.23
C THR A 13 19.81 -34.80 7.75
N ARG A 14 20.93 -35.19 8.35
CA ARG A 14 21.10 -35.27 9.81
C ARG A 14 21.22 -33.85 10.35
N PHE A 15 20.08 -33.16 10.45
CA PHE A 15 19.97 -31.88 11.14
C PHE A 15 20.68 -31.98 12.49
N ARG A 16 21.79 -31.26 12.63
CA ARG A 16 22.47 -31.09 13.91
C ARG A 16 21.58 -30.22 14.79
N ILE A 17 21.72 -30.38 16.10
CA ILE A 17 21.02 -29.54 17.08
C ILE A 17 21.34 -28.05 16.84
N GLY A 18 22.56 -27.74 16.37
CA GLY A 18 22.95 -26.41 15.91
C GLY A 18 22.12 -25.89 14.72
N ASP A 19 21.86 -26.72 13.71
CA ASP A 19 21.07 -26.33 12.53
C ASP A 19 19.63 -25.95 12.94
N ILE A 20 19.03 -26.73 13.84
CA ILE A 20 17.70 -26.46 14.41
C ILE A 20 17.72 -25.15 15.21
N GLY A 21 18.76 -24.93 16.03
CA GLY A 21 18.93 -23.68 16.78
C GLY A 21 19.05 -22.45 15.88
N VAL A 22 19.84 -22.52 14.81
CA VAL A 22 19.99 -21.44 13.82
C VAL A 22 18.67 -21.17 13.09
N LEU A 23 17.95 -22.22 12.67
CA LEU A 23 16.66 -22.07 11.98
C LEU A 23 15.60 -21.44 12.88
N LEU A 24 15.50 -21.86 14.15
CA LEU A 24 14.56 -21.29 15.12
C LEU A 24 14.89 -19.82 15.42
N ALA A 25 16.16 -19.49 15.66
CA ALA A 25 16.61 -18.12 15.90
C ALA A 25 16.35 -17.21 14.68
N GLY A 26 16.64 -17.69 13.46
CA GLY A 26 16.37 -16.97 12.23
C GLY A 26 14.87 -16.73 12.00
N THR A 27 14.05 -17.75 12.20
CA THR A 27 12.58 -17.64 12.08
C THR A 27 11.99 -16.67 13.10
N ALA A 28 12.45 -16.73 14.37
CA ALA A 28 12.01 -15.81 15.41
C ALA A 28 12.45 -14.36 15.14
N CYS A 29 13.67 -14.15 14.63
CA CYS A 29 14.17 -12.84 14.24
C CYS A 29 13.33 -12.23 13.09
N ILE A 30 13.08 -13.01 12.04
CA ILE A 30 12.24 -12.59 10.91
C ILE A 30 10.82 -12.25 11.39
N ALA A 31 10.21 -13.11 12.22
CA ALA A 31 8.88 -12.86 12.78
C ALA A 31 8.83 -11.60 13.67
N GLY A 32 9.87 -11.34 14.47
CA GLY A 32 9.98 -10.13 15.27
C GLY A 32 10.09 -8.87 14.42
N LEU A 33 10.91 -8.90 13.36
CA LEU A 33 11.09 -7.78 12.43
C LEU A 33 9.85 -7.51 11.58
N THR A 34 9.13 -8.54 11.12
CA THR A 34 7.86 -8.34 10.38
C THR A 34 6.78 -7.76 11.28
N LEU A 35 6.62 -8.27 12.51
CA LEU A 35 5.65 -7.71 13.47
C LEU A 35 5.97 -6.26 13.85
N TRP A 36 7.25 -5.91 13.99
CA TRP A 36 7.68 -4.54 14.30
C TRP A 36 7.46 -3.58 13.11
N SER A 37 7.69 -4.04 11.88
CA SER A 37 7.57 -3.19 10.67
C SER A 37 6.15 -3.08 10.11
N TRP A 38 5.23 -3.98 10.42
CA TRP A 38 3.86 -3.95 9.87
C TRP A 38 2.96 -2.81 10.39
N GLY A 39 3.42 -2.06 11.40
CA GLY A 39 2.73 -0.92 12.01
C GLY A 39 2.69 0.33 11.12
N GLY A 40 2.00 0.27 9.98
CA GLY A 40 1.77 1.44 9.12
C GLY A 40 1.06 2.57 9.88
N SER A 41 1.64 3.78 9.85
CA SER A 41 1.07 4.92 10.56
C SER A 41 -0.28 5.34 9.96
N GLN A 42 -1.25 5.63 10.83
CA GLN A 42 -2.53 6.20 10.37
C GLN A 42 -2.29 7.58 9.78
N GLY A 43 -2.91 7.85 8.63
CA GLY A 43 -2.90 9.19 8.05
C GLY A 43 -3.84 10.12 8.81
N ASP A 44 -3.46 11.40 8.93
CA ASP A 44 -4.31 12.45 9.50
C ASP A 44 -4.72 13.51 8.47
N THR A 45 -4.09 13.52 7.29
CA THR A 45 -4.21 14.57 6.29
C THR A 45 -4.46 14.00 4.89
N ALA A 46 -5.48 14.50 4.20
CA ALA A 46 -5.70 14.25 2.78
C ALA A 46 -5.11 15.40 1.95
N VAL A 47 -4.26 15.05 0.98
CA VAL A 47 -3.73 15.96 -0.03
C VAL A 47 -4.38 15.62 -1.37
N ILE A 48 -5.04 16.60 -1.98
CA ILE A 48 -5.73 16.45 -3.26
C ILE A 48 -4.98 17.26 -4.30
N ARG A 49 -4.57 16.61 -5.39
CA ARG A 49 -3.85 17.26 -6.50
C ARG A 49 -4.63 17.12 -7.80
N ALA A 50 -4.51 18.12 -8.67
CA ALA A 50 -4.96 18.07 -10.06
C ALA A 50 -3.85 18.61 -10.96
N ALA A 51 -3.56 17.91 -12.07
CA ALA A 51 -2.45 18.24 -12.97
C ALA A 51 -1.09 18.45 -12.24
N GLY A 52 -0.85 17.65 -11.19
CA GLY A 52 0.35 17.70 -10.33
C GLY A 52 0.34 18.79 -9.24
N GLN A 53 -0.49 19.84 -9.38
CA GLN A 53 -0.60 20.93 -8.40
C GLN A 53 -1.49 20.55 -7.22
N ILE A 54 -1.14 20.98 -6.01
CA ILE A 54 -1.98 20.80 -4.82
C ILE A 54 -3.17 21.76 -4.94
N VAL A 55 -4.38 21.21 -5.00
CA VAL A 55 -5.63 21.98 -5.06
C VAL A 55 -6.18 22.21 -3.67
N GLU A 56 -6.15 21.17 -2.83
CA GLU A 56 -6.70 21.21 -1.47
C GLU A 56 -5.84 20.34 -0.55
N THR A 57 -5.64 20.79 0.69
CA THR A 57 -5.07 19.98 1.78
C THR A 57 -5.96 20.12 3.00
N THR A 58 -6.52 19.03 3.49
CA THR A 58 -7.46 19.05 4.62
C THR A 58 -7.22 17.87 5.56
N THR A 59 -7.44 18.09 6.85
CA THR A 59 -7.38 17.01 7.84
C THR A 59 -8.57 16.05 7.69
N LEU A 60 -8.34 14.77 7.97
CA LEU A 60 -9.33 13.69 7.98
C LEU A 60 -10.24 13.73 9.24
N THR A 61 -10.40 14.88 9.89
CA THR A 61 -11.09 14.97 11.20
C THR A 61 -12.60 15.13 11.08
N ARG A 62 -13.11 15.61 9.93
CA ARG A 62 -14.54 15.87 9.71
C ARG A 62 -14.95 15.38 8.32
N ALA A 63 -16.20 14.97 8.18
CA ALA A 63 -16.75 14.62 6.88
C ALA A 63 -16.85 15.86 5.98
N LYS A 64 -16.41 15.72 4.73
CA LYS A 64 -16.43 16.76 3.68
C LYS A 64 -16.49 16.10 2.31
N THR A 65 -17.04 16.79 1.32
CA THR A 65 -17.00 16.37 -0.09
C THR A 65 -16.42 17.50 -0.93
N PHE A 66 -15.52 17.18 -1.85
CA PHE A 66 -14.86 18.13 -2.75
C PHE A 66 -15.12 17.75 -4.20
N SER A 67 -15.41 18.75 -5.02
CA SER A 67 -15.55 18.63 -6.47
C SER A 67 -14.30 19.23 -7.13
N ILE A 68 -13.48 18.39 -7.75
CA ILE A 68 -12.20 18.76 -8.33
C ILE A 68 -12.31 18.71 -9.85
N ASN A 69 -12.00 19.82 -10.52
CA ASN A 69 -12.00 19.88 -11.98
C ASN A 69 -10.70 19.28 -12.53
N GLY A 70 -10.83 18.32 -13.44
CA GLY A 70 -9.73 17.80 -14.27
C GLY A 70 -10.07 17.86 -15.76
N PRO A 71 -9.11 17.56 -16.66
CA PRO A 71 -9.26 17.64 -18.12
C PRO A 71 -10.39 16.79 -18.73
N LEU A 72 -10.90 15.77 -18.04
CA LEU A 72 -12.04 14.96 -18.48
C LEU A 72 -13.35 15.30 -17.76
N GLY A 73 -13.32 16.20 -16.77
CA GLY A 73 -14.49 16.61 -15.99
C GLY A 73 -14.26 16.56 -14.48
N ILE A 74 -15.35 16.48 -13.71
CA ILE A 74 -15.35 16.63 -12.26
C ILE A 74 -15.11 15.28 -11.56
N THR A 75 -14.05 15.19 -10.76
CA THR A 75 -13.84 14.12 -9.79
C THR A 75 -14.45 14.53 -8.44
N GLN A 76 -15.27 13.67 -7.84
CA GLN A 76 -15.79 13.86 -6.48
C GLN A 76 -14.96 13.08 -5.47
N VAL A 77 -14.34 13.79 -4.54
CA VAL A 77 -13.59 13.22 -3.40
C VAL A 77 -14.47 13.31 -2.15
N GLU A 78 -14.65 12.19 -1.46
CA GLU A 78 -15.38 12.12 -0.19
C GLU A 78 -14.40 11.83 0.95
N ILE A 79 -14.46 12.65 1.98
CA ILE A 79 -13.70 12.51 3.22
C ILE A 79 -14.67 12.20 4.36
N GLN A 80 -14.28 11.27 5.22
CA GLN A 80 -14.94 10.94 6.48
C GLN A 80 -13.89 10.89 7.61
N PRO A 81 -14.30 10.87 8.89
CA PRO A 81 -13.36 10.75 10.00
C PRO A 81 -12.40 9.55 9.83
N GLY A 82 -11.10 9.84 9.72
CA GLY A 82 -10.02 8.86 9.56
C GLY A 82 -9.89 8.22 8.16
N ARG A 83 -10.63 8.66 7.14
CA ARG A 83 -10.57 8.05 5.79
C ARG A 83 -11.00 8.97 4.65
N ALA A 84 -10.47 8.75 3.45
CA ALA A 84 -10.95 9.41 2.22
C ALA A 84 -11.07 8.44 1.05
N ARG A 85 -11.90 8.76 0.07
CA ARG A 85 -12.05 8.01 -1.19
C ARG A 85 -12.38 8.94 -2.35
N VAL A 86 -12.21 8.43 -3.57
CA VAL A 86 -12.87 9.01 -4.75
C VAL A 86 -14.26 8.37 -4.85
N ALA A 87 -15.31 9.18 -4.76
CA ALA A 87 -16.70 8.73 -4.84
C ALA A 87 -17.18 8.59 -6.29
N ALA A 88 -16.75 9.50 -7.17
CA ALA A 88 -17.03 9.46 -8.61
C ALA A 88 -15.91 10.14 -9.40
N ASP A 89 -15.70 9.71 -10.64
CA ASP A 89 -14.68 10.23 -11.55
C ASP A 89 -15.12 9.97 -13.01
N PRO A 90 -14.77 10.78 -14.01
CA PRO A 90 -15.14 10.54 -15.41
C PRO A 90 -14.29 9.47 -16.14
N SER A 91 -13.25 8.88 -15.53
CA SER A 91 -12.34 7.97 -16.25
C SER A 91 -12.99 6.63 -16.64
N PRO A 92 -12.70 6.08 -17.84
CA PRO A 92 -13.39 4.89 -18.36
C PRO A 92 -13.13 3.61 -17.56
N ARG A 93 -12.04 3.52 -16.79
CA ARG A 93 -11.67 2.31 -16.03
C ARG A 93 -12.02 2.38 -14.53
N GLN A 94 -12.36 3.56 -14.01
CA GLN A 94 -12.81 3.77 -12.62
C GLN A 94 -11.86 3.23 -11.53
N PHE A 95 -10.55 3.17 -11.79
CA PHE A 95 -9.59 2.57 -10.86
C PHE A 95 -9.55 3.27 -9.50
N CYS A 96 -9.52 4.61 -9.48
CA CYS A 96 -9.49 5.38 -8.24
C CYS A 96 -10.79 5.27 -7.43
N VAL A 97 -11.95 5.03 -8.08
CA VAL A 97 -13.23 4.76 -7.39
C VAL A 97 -13.25 3.33 -6.83
N LYS A 98 -12.76 2.35 -7.59
CA LYS A 98 -12.65 0.94 -7.17
C LYS A 98 -11.65 0.73 -6.02
N GLN A 99 -10.65 1.60 -5.88
CA GLN A 99 -9.71 1.60 -4.75
C GLN A 99 -10.41 1.75 -3.40
N GLY A 100 -11.57 2.41 -3.35
CA GLY A 100 -12.37 2.56 -2.14
C GLY A 100 -11.73 3.48 -1.09
N TRP A 101 -11.86 3.12 0.19
CA TRP A 101 -11.43 3.93 1.32
C TRP A 101 -9.93 3.80 1.59
N LEU A 102 -9.22 4.92 1.53
CA LEU A 102 -7.85 5.09 1.99
C LEU A 102 -7.84 5.52 3.46
N THR A 103 -6.96 4.93 4.27
CA THR A 103 -6.86 5.12 5.73
C THR A 103 -5.42 5.26 6.23
N GLN A 104 -4.46 4.62 5.57
CA GLN A 104 -3.06 4.57 6.02
C GLN A 104 -2.21 5.64 5.33
N SER A 105 -1.21 6.16 6.03
CA SER A 105 -0.22 7.08 5.46
C SER A 105 0.48 6.44 4.25
N GLY A 106 0.67 7.21 3.17
CA GLY A 106 1.25 6.75 1.90
C GLY A 106 0.26 6.10 0.95
N GLN A 107 -0.97 5.79 1.37
CA GLN A 107 -2.00 5.31 0.46
C GLN A 107 -2.45 6.43 -0.49
N THR A 108 -2.54 6.10 -1.78
CA THR A 108 -2.90 7.04 -2.84
C THR A 108 -3.87 6.39 -3.83
N ALA A 109 -4.88 7.16 -4.27
CA ALA A 109 -5.73 6.83 -5.40
C ALA A 109 -5.42 7.77 -6.58
N LEU A 110 -5.13 7.19 -7.75
CA LEU A 110 -4.76 7.92 -8.97
C LEU A 110 -5.87 7.81 -10.03
N CYS A 111 -6.54 8.92 -10.34
CA CYS A 111 -7.47 9.02 -11.47
C CYS A 111 -6.68 9.44 -12.72
N LEU A 112 -5.76 8.58 -13.20
CA LEU A 112 -4.76 8.92 -14.23
C LEU A 112 -5.31 9.69 -15.44
N PRO A 113 -6.43 9.29 -16.09
CA PRO A 113 -6.92 10.01 -17.26
C PRO A 113 -7.45 11.42 -16.94
N ASN A 114 -7.98 11.64 -15.73
CA ASN A 114 -8.42 12.95 -15.26
C ASN A 114 -7.33 13.72 -14.51
N GLN A 115 -6.11 13.21 -14.43
CA GLN A 115 -4.95 13.84 -13.77
C GLN A 115 -5.19 14.28 -12.31
N VAL A 116 -6.17 13.68 -11.62
CA VAL A 116 -6.46 13.91 -10.20
C VAL A 116 -5.82 12.81 -9.35
N SER A 117 -5.19 13.18 -8.25
CA SER A 117 -4.76 12.25 -7.21
C SER A 117 -5.25 12.64 -5.83
N LEU A 118 -5.60 11.62 -5.05
CA LEU A 118 -5.95 11.72 -3.63
C LEU A 118 -4.89 10.92 -2.87
N GLU A 119 -4.15 11.59 -2.00
CA GLU A 119 -3.11 10.98 -1.17
C GLU A 119 -3.42 11.16 0.31
N ILE A 120 -3.21 10.11 1.10
CA ILE A 120 -3.25 10.17 2.56
C ILE A 120 -1.83 10.35 3.09
N ARG A 121 -1.56 11.50 3.70
CA ARG A 121 -0.31 11.79 4.41
C ARG A 121 -0.51 11.58 5.92
N GLY A 122 0.46 10.94 6.55
CA GLY A 122 0.61 10.91 8.00
C GLY A 122 1.52 12.03 8.51
N ARG A 123 1.57 12.16 9.83
CA ARG A 123 2.31 13.21 10.55
C ARG A 123 3.83 13.19 10.33
N ALA A 124 4.38 12.06 9.89
CA ALA A 124 5.74 11.95 9.38
C ALA A 124 5.65 11.86 7.85
N ALA A 125 6.35 12.75 7.14
CA ALA A 125 6.42 12.72 5.69
C ALA A 125 7.04 11.38 5.23
N ALA A 126 6.27 10.59 4.49
CA ALA A 126 6.81 9.44 3.79
C ALA A 126 7.88 9.94 2.80
N TYR A 127 9.13 9.53 3.02
CA TYR A 127 10.23 9.75 2.09
C TYR A 127 9.92 9.03 0.79
N ASP A 128 9.70 9.79 -0.28
CA ASP A 128 9.62 9.27 -1.63
C ASP A 128 11.02 9.34 -2.25
N THR A 129 11.68 8.19 -2.40
CA THR A 129 13.05 8.10 -2.89
C THR A 129 13.13 8.21 -4.43
N LEU A 130 12.01 8.36 -5.13
CA LEU A 130 11.94 8.46 -6.58
C LEU A 130 11.98 9.92 -7.07
N GLY A 131 13.09 10.59 -6.78
CA GLY A 131 13.47 11.86 -7.41
C GLY A 131 14.74 11.69 -8.23
N TYR A 132 14.61 11.58 -9.55
CA TYR A 132 15.70 11.62 -10.53
C TYR A 132 15.28 12.49 -11.73
#